data_AF-A0A350CJF2-F1
#
_entry.id   AF-A0A350CJF2-F1
#
_cell.length_a   1.000
_cell.length_b   1.000
_cell.length_c   1.000
_cell.angle_alpha   90.00
_cell.angle_beta   90.00
_cell.angle_gamma   90.00
#
_symmetry.space_group_name_H-M   'P 1'
#
loop_
_entity.id
_entity.type
_entity.pdbx_description
1 polymer ?
#
loop_
_entity_poly.entity_id
_entity_poly.type
_entity_poly.pdbx_seq_one_letter_code
_entity_poly.pdbx_strand_id
1 'polypeptide(L)'
;LTEYPRAVRGGGWDDAPNMLRSAVREGSNLDWKQQDPQIPQSIWYFTDALGVGFRVVRPLTEPSDEEKTVKWDKSEPPQKDPEEGVSVE
;
A
#
# COMPACT_ATOMS: atom_id res chain seq x y z
N LEU A 1 9.64 1.25 -8.67
CA LEU A 1 8.51 0.30 -8.57
C LEU A 1 7.26 0.99 -9.09
N THR A 2 6.38 0.29 -9.80
CA THR A 2 5.06 0.83 -10.19
C THR A 2 4.13 0.84 -8.98
N GLU A 3 3.16 1.77 -8.93
CA GLU A 3 2.19 1.86 -7.83
C GLU A 3 1.34 0.59 -7.73
N TYR A 4 0.96 0.03 -8.87
CA TYR A 4 0.14 -1.17 -8.99
C TYR A 4 0.84 -2.24 -9.83
N PRO A 5 0.51 -3.53 -9.60
CA PRO A 5 -0.24 -4.04 -8.44
C PRO A 5 0.67 -4.28 -7.22
N ARG A 6 0.22 -3.91 -6.01
CA ARG A 6 0.81 -4.37 -4.73
C ARG A 6 0.06 -5.60 -4.23
N ALA A 7 0.78 -6.58 -3.72
CA ALA A 7 0.19 -7.85 -3.31
C ALA A 7 -0.40 -7.79 -1.89
N VAL A 8 -1.69 -8.09 -1.75
CA VAL A 8 -2.39 -8.32 -0.48
C VAL A 8 -2.63 -9.82 -0.28
N ARG A 9 -2.67 -10.26 0.98
CA ARG A 9 -2.71 -11.67 1.39
C ARG A 9 -3.69 -11.89 2.52
N GLY A 10 -4.33 -13.06 2.55
CA GLY A 10 -5.20 -13.52 3.64
C GLY A 10 -6.70 -13.46 3.30
N GLY A 11 -7.09 -12.49 2.47
CA GLY A 11 -8.48 -12.23 2.12
C GLY A 11 -9.22 -11.40 3.18
N GLY A 12 -10.29 -10.74 2.75
CA GLY A 12 -11.20 -9.92 3.54
C GLY A 12 -12.35 -10.72 4.16
N TRP A 13 -13.20 -10.01 4.91
CA TRP A 13 -14.38 -10.59 5.56
C TRP A 13 -15.54 -10.83 4.57
N ASP A 14 -15.51 -10.17 3.42
CA ASP A 14 -16.49 -10.20 2.33
C ASP A 14 -16.03 -11.06 1.13
N ASP A 15 -14.84 -11.65 1.22
CA ASP A 15 -14.25 -12.44 0.15
C ASP A 15 -14.88 -13.84 0.00
N ALA A 16 -14.93 -14.31 -1.24
CA ALA A 16 -15.38 -15.66 -1.55
C ALA A 16 -14.39 -16.74 -1.04
N PRO A 17 -14.85 -17.96 -0.68
CA PRO A 17 -14.00 -19.00 -0.08
C PRO A 17 -12.74 -19.39 -0.89
N ASN A 18 -12.78 -19.24 -2.22
CA ASN A 18 -11.62 -19.51 -3.09
C ASN A 18 -10.49 -18.47 -2.95
N MET A 19 -10.80 -17.27 -2.42
CA MET A 19 -9.85 -16.19 -2.14
C MET A 19 -9.20 -16.33 -0.75
N LEU A 20 -9.83 -17.05 0.17
CA LEU A 20 -9.37 -17.25 1.55
C LEU A 20 -8.33 -18.37 1.69
N ARG A 21 -7.21 -18.28 0.96
CA ARG A 21 -6.13 -19.29 1.01
C ARG A 21 -4.75 -18.66 1.14
N SER A 22 -3.83 -19.35 1.80
CA SER A 22 -2.44 -18.88 2.00
C SER A 22 -1.67 -18.63 0.70
N ALA A 23 -2.06 -19.27 -0.40
CA ALA A 23 -1.44 -19.08 -1.72
C ALA A 23 -2.03 -17.91 -2.53
N VAL A 24 -3.20 -17.38 -2.16
CA VAL A 24 -3.86 -16.30 -2.90
C VAL A 24 -3.05 -15.02 -2.78
N ARG A 25 -2.97 -14.27 -3.88
CA ARG A 25 -2.24 -13.00 -4.04
C ARG A 25 -3.14 -12.05 -4.79
N GLU A 26 -3.90 -11.24 -4.06
CA GLU A 26 -4.70 -10.19 -4.67
C GLU A 26 -3.79 -9.00 -5.01
N GLY A 27 -3.95 -8.45 -6.21
CA GLY A 27 -3.24 -7.26 -6.62
C GLY A 27 -4.10 -6.03 -6.38
N SER A 28 -3.55 -5.00 -5.74
CA SER A 28 -4.19 -3.69 -5.69
C SER A 28 -4.42 -3.14 -7.10
N ASN A 29 -5.44 -2.32 -7.26
CA ASN A 29 -5.79 -1.67 -8.52
C ASN A 29 -6.25 -0.22 -8.29
N LEU A 30 -6.49 0.52 -9.37
CA LEU A 30 -6.90 1.93 -9.31
C LEU A 30 -8.26 2.14 -8.65
N ASP A 31 -9.16 1.14 -8.69
CA ASP A 31 -10.51 1.26 -8.12
C ASP A 31 -10.47 1.33 -6.59
N TRP A 32 -9.38 0.87 -5.97
CA TRP A 32 -9.20 0.85 -4.50
C TRP A 32 -9.08 2.24 -3.86
N LYS A 33 -8.86 3.29 -4.65
CA LYS A 33 -8.79 4.67 -4.18
C LYS A 33 -9.64 5.63 -5.01
N GLN A 34 -10.69 5.11 -5.64
CA GLN A 34 -11.56 5.91 -6.50
C GLN A 34 -12.21 7.07 -5.72
N GLN A 35 -12.47 6.88 -4.42
CA GLN A 35 -13.02 7.88 -3.53
C GLN A 35 -11.97 8.72 -2.79
N ASP A 36 -10.67 8.59 -3.10
CA ASP A 36 -9.62 9.45 -2.54
C ASP A 36 -9.81 10.90 -3.06
N PRO A 37 -10.16 11.87 -2.19
CA PRO A 37 -10.40 13.25 -2.58
C PRO A 37 -9.10 14.04 -2.85
N GLN A 38 -7.92 13.48 -2.57
CA GLN A 38 -6.66 14.18 -2.73
C GLN A 38 -6.29 14.34 -4.21
N ILE A 39 -5.75 15.51 -4.57
CA ILE A 39 -5.20 15.79 -5.90
C ILE A 39 -3.77 16.30 -5.72
N PRO A 40 -2.74 15.55 -6.15
CA PRO A 40 -2.80 14.18 -6.68
C PRO A 40 -3.15 13.15 -5.58
N GLN A 41 -3.76 12.04 -5.99
CA GLN A 41 -4.15 10.96 -5.08
C GLN A 41 -2.94 10.32 -4.40
N SER A 42 -3.10 9.95 -3.13
CA SER A 42 -2.06 9.29 -2.35
C SER A 42 -1.76 7.89 -2.89
N ILE A 43 -0.51 7.45 -2.75
CA ILE A 43 -0.10 6.07 -3.08
C ILE A 43 -0.44 5.07 -1.95
N TRP A 44 -0.90 5.58 -0.80
CA TRP A 44 -1.15 4.81 0.42
C TRP A 44 -2.61 4.80 0.86
N TYR A 45 -3.44 5.71 0.34
CA TYR A 45 -4.83 5.86 0.79
C TYR A 45 -5.81 5.08 -0.09
N PHE A 46 -6.06 3.82 0.27
CA PHE A 46 -7.04 2.96 -0.41
C PHE A 46 -8.43 3.08 0.23
N THR A 47 -9.18 4.11 -0.13
CA THR A 47 -10.53 4.41 0.41
C THR A 47 -11.55 3.30 0.18
N ASP A 48 -11.42 2.56 -0.93
CA ASP A 48 -12.42 1.60 -1.40
C ASP A 48 -12.01 0.14 -1.11
N ALA A 49 -10.87 -0.07 -0.45
CA ALA A 49 -10.35 -1.39 -0.10
C ALA A 49 -10.57 -1.72 1.39
N LEU A 50 -11.83 -1.83 1.81
CA LEU A 50 -12.23 -1.99 3.23
C LEU A 50 -11.66 -3.22 3.94
N GLY A 51 -11.33 -4.28 3.19
CA GLY A 51 -10.71 -5.50 3.74
C GLY A 51 -9.20 -5.38 3.96
N VAL A 52 -8.56 -4.30 3.51
CA VAL A 52 -7.09 -4.14 3.56
C VAL A 52 -6.65 -3.53 4.88
N GLY A 53 -5.63 -4.11 5.49
CA GLY A 53 -5.02 -3.61 6.72
C GLY A 53 -3.53 -3.92 6.78
N PHE A 54 -2.91 -3.60 7.92
CA PHE A 54 -1.47 -3.78 8.12
C PHE A 54 -1.16 -4.93 9.08
N ARG A 55 -0.13 -5.72 8.72
CA ARG A 55 0.52 -6.67 9.62
C ARG A 55 1.98 -6.28 9.77
N VAL A 56 2.34 -5.79 10.94
CA VAL A 56 3.72 -5.39 11.24
C VAL A 56 4.60 -6.63 11.31
N VAL A 57 5.71 -6.59 10.59
CA VAL A 57 6.76 -7.61 10.61
C VAL A 57 8.09 -6.95 10.94
N ARG A 58 8.97 -7.68 11.61
CA ARG A 58 10.34 -7.24 11.88
C ARG A 58 11.33 -8.35 11.55
N PRO A 59 12.57 -8.03 11.13
CA PRO A 59 13.64 -9.00 11.05
C PRO A 59 13.89 -9.67 12.41
N LEU A 60 14.22 -10.96 12.40
CA LEU A 60 14.61 -11.67 13.62
C LEU A 60 15.97 -11.16 14.12
N THR A 61 16.94 -11.11 13.21
CA THR A 61 18.27 -10.53 13.44
C THR A 61 18.26 -9.09 12.97
N GLU A 62 18.83 -8.19 13.77
CA GLU A 62 18.95 -6.79 13.42
C GLU A 62 19.88 -6.61 12.21
N PRO A 63 19.44 -5.95 11.13
CA PRO A 63 20.29 -5.67 9.97
C PRO A 63 21.41 -4.68 10.31
N SER A 64 22.49 -4.67 9.52
CA SER A 64 23.52 -3.64 9.62
C SER A 64 22.97 -2.26 9.23
N ASP A 65 23.68 -1.19 9.58
CA ASP A 65 23.27 0.17 9.22
C ASP A 65 23.19 0.37 7.70
N GLU A 66 24.11 -0.23 6.95
CA GLU A 66 24.07 -0.23 5.47
C GLU A 66 22.80 -0.92 4.94
N GLU A 67 22.42 -2.07 5.52
CA GLU A 67 21.22 -2.79 5.12
C GLU A 67 19.93 -2.04 5.49
N LYS A 68 19.93 -1.30 6.60
CA LYS A 68 18.82 -0.45 7.02
C LYS A 68 18.60 0.67 5.99
N THR A 69 19.64 1.40 5.61
CA THR A 69 19.56 2.47 4.59
C THR A 69 18.96 1.93 3.28
N VAL A 70 19.42 0.76 2.81
CA VAL A 70 18.93 0.17 1.55
C VAL A 70 17.46 -0.27 1.61
N LYS A 71 16.94 -0.67 2.77
CA LYS A 71 15.58 -1.22 2.91
C LYS A 71 14.54 -0.15 3.27
N TRP A 72 14.87 0.80 4.14
CA TRP A 72 13.91 1.77 4.67
C TRP A 72 13.81 3.05 3.83
N ASP A 73 14.81 3.39 3.02
CA ASP A 73 14.76 4.59 2.15
C ASP A 73 14.00 4.36 0.83
N LYS A 74 13.49 3.14 0.60
CA LYS A 74 12.80 2.77 -0.64
C LYS A 74 11.30 3.08 -0.58
N SER A 75 10.94 4.33 -0.81
CA SER A 75 9.55 4.75 -1.05
C SER A 75 9.31 4.96 -2.54
N GLU A 76 9.02 3.87 -3.27
CA GLU A 76 8.70 3.92 -4.70
C GLU A 76 7.29 3.36 -5.00
N PRO A 77 6.50 4.04 -5.87
CA PRO A 77 6.74 5.39 -6.41
C PRO A 77 6.72 6.45 -5.31
N PRO A 78 7.33 7.64 -5.53
CA PRO A 78 7.32 8.69 -4.53
C PRO A 78 5.91 9.24 -4.32
N GLN A 79 5.53 9.48 -3.07
CA GLN A 79 4.32 10.22 -2.73
C GLN A 79 4.47 11.65 -3.26
N LYS A 80 3.48 12.12 -4.01
CA LYS A 80 3.41 13.51 -4.46
C LYS A 80 2.38 14.19 -3.59
N ASP A 81 2.82 15.12 -2.77
CA ASP A 81 1.93 15.98 -2.00
C ASP A 81 1.89 17.36 -2.66
N PRO A 82 0.75 18.07 -2.62
CA PRO A 82 0.71 19.48 -3.01
C PRO A 82 1.62 20.31 -2.10
N GLU A 83 2.18 21.41 -2.62
CA GLU A 83 2.94 22.36 -1.80
C GLU A 83 2.04 22.91 -0.68
N GLU A 84 2.52 22.90 0.56
CA GLU A 84 1.76 23.38 1.72
C GLU A 84 1.16 24.77 1.45
N GLY A 85 -0.17 24.88 1.52
CA GLY A 85 -0.89 26.15 1.37
C GLY A 85 -1.46 26.43 -0.01
N VAL A 86 -1.25 25.56 -1.02
CA VAL A 86 -1.94 25.66 -2.31
C VAL A 86 -3.24 24.85 -2.26
N SER A 87 -4.36 25.52 -2.02
CA SER A 87 -5.69 24.94 -2.26
C SER A 87 -5.84 24.70 -3.76
N VAL A 88 -5.94 23.44 -4.16
CA VAL A 88 -6.32 23.08 -5.52
C VAL A 88 -7.83 23.34 -5.61
N GLU A 89 -8.21 24.46 -6.26
CA GLU A 89 -9.60 24.83 -6.53
C GLU A 89 -10.30 23.79 -7.44
#